data_AF-A0A8K1FGW1-F1
#
_entry.id   AF-A0A8K1FGW1-F1
#
_cell.length_a   1.000
_cell.length_b   1.000
_cell.length_c   1.000
_cell.angle_alpha   90.00
_cell.angle_beta   90.00
_cell.angle_gamma   90.00
#
_symmetry.space_group_name_H-M   'P 1'
#
loop_
_entity.id
_entity.type
_entity.pdbx_description
1 polymer ?
#
loop_
_entity_poly.entity_id
_entity_poly.type
_entity_poly.pdbx_seq_one_letter_code
_entity_poly.pdbx_strand_id
1 'polypeptide(L)'
;MDPLDAILASMAQKTGNVLKKPVAEKQVKAPSDAKDTAVAKRKREEQDADESTGQGIWNPTAFQQLPDALLHKVADRAAKMTVTPPKEIARQQIVRQLCQKIRRASEQMGINKLPNSTYETWQFTSRLTVAEVDPLIPHASSDYSGLFEELIKAGATRTGAKKKCQELTKEAEKQLRRFSQQNFDSGKKKARVTQESDMMVLTYGQTSVKVGLQHYEKLRLLYKRRNQVELTKPQDQRAFEAAVFSLLLRYDTLDGGGFQAALNEECFDTLLRHFDCKMECFASPLNSRYSRFCSAFLDTDAAFGSVGSFFDFTPRTGCFEANPPFIPQLIKRMADHMSALLDAADGALMFIIIIPAWKETEGWKLLHASRYNQQDMIVAQKDHGYCEGKQQIRKTRWRIASFDTSVFFWQNAKATQKWPVTKAAMDDLREAFRSKQAEERETLGLRNSGKRVRAM
;
A
#
# COMPACT_ATOMS: atom_id res chain seq x y z
N MET A 1 27.73 -9.22 9.96
CA MET A 1 26.35 -8.71 9.90
C MET A 1 25.84 -9.02 8.51
N ASP A 2 24.72 -9.72 8.37
CA ASP A 2 24.17 -10.07 7.05
C ASP A 2 23.89 -8.77 6.26
N PRO A 3 24.32 -8.64 4.99
CA PRO A 3 23.95 -7.51 4.13
C PRO A 3 22.45 -7.21 4.15
N LEU A 4 21.59 -8.23 4.22
CA LEU A 4 20.13 -8.07 4.30
C LEU A 4 19.68 -7.44 5.62
N ASP A 5 20.36 -7.74 6.74
CA ASP A 5 20.07 -7.14 8.05
C ASP A 5 20.41 -5.64 8.05
N ALA A 6 21.51 -5.25 7.39
CA ALA A 6 21.86 -3.83 7.22
C ALA A 6 20.85 -3.10 6.29
N ILE A 7 20.37 -3.77 5.25
CA ILE A 7 19.38 -3.26 4.29
C ILE A 7 18.03 -3.00 4.98
N LEU A 8 17.51 -3.97 5.73
CA LEU A 8 16.23 -3.86 6.44
C LEU A 8 16.30 -2.86 7.61
N ALA A 9 17.43 -2.80 8.33
CA ALA A 9 17.65 -1.78 9.36
C ALA A 9 17.65 -0.35 8.78
N SER A 10 18.15 -0.15 7.56
CA SER A 10 18.05 1.13 6.85
C SER A 10 16.61 1.50 6.47
N MET A 11 15.72 0.53 6.22
CA MET A 11 14.30 0.79 5.92
C MET A 11 13.54 1.36 7.11
N ALA A 12 13.78 0.81 8.30
CA ALA A 12 13.14 1.25 9.54
C ALA A 12 13.62 2.64 10.00
N GLN A 13 14.84 3.04 9.64
CA GLN A 13 15.38 4.36 9.98
C GLN A 13 14.91 5.49 9.06
N LYS A 14 14.71 5.22 7.76
CA LYS A 14 14.33 6.25 6.76
C LYS A 14 12.82 6.50 6.67
N THR A 15 11.99 5.68 7.31
CA THR A 15 10.52 5.82 7.34
C THR A 15 10.01 6.62 8.55
N GLY A 16 10.87 6.92 9.53
CA GLY A 16 10.50 7.57 10.78
C GLY A 16 10.76 9.08 10.79
N ASN A 17 9.68 9.88 10.78
CA ASN A 17 9.72 11.27 11.24
C ASN A 17 10.06 11.28 12.75
N VAL A 18 11.27 11.70 13.13
CA VAL A 18 11.61 12.00 14.53
C VAL A 18 11.91 13.48 14.68
N LEU A 19 10.95 14.23 15.24
CA LEU A 19 11.16 15.55 15.82
C LEU A 19 11.84 15.36 17.18
N LYS A 20 13.07 15.86 17.35
CA LYS A 20 13.69 15.98 18.69
C LYS A 20 13.12 17.21 19.40
N LYS A 21 12.76 17.06 20.68
CA LYS A 21 12.32 18.14 21.58
C LYS A 21 13.44 19.17 21.79
N PRO A 22 13.14 20.48 21.89
CA PRO A 22 14.13 21.49 22.24
C PRO A 22 14.29 21.64 23.77
N VAL A 23 15.53 21.83 24.19
CA VAL A 23 15.95 22.29 25.53
C VAL A 23 15.83 23.82 25.58
N ALA A 24 15.37 24.34 26.71
CA ALA A 24 15.10 25.77 26.93
C ALA A 24 16.38 26.58 27.13
N GLU A 25 16.44 27.79 26.58
CA GLU A 25 17.30 28.87 27.08
C GLU A 25 16.88 30.27 26.57
N LYS A 26 17.42 31.28 27.25
CA LYS A 26 16.82 32.54 27.71
C LYS A 26 16.68 33.68 26.67
N GLN A 27 15.77 34.60 27.00
CA GLN A 27 15.45 35.86 26.32
C GLN A 27 16.58 36.91 26.39
N VAL A 28 16.77 37.67 25.31
CA VAL A 28 17.20 39.09 25.32
C VAL A 28 16.50 39.83 24.15
N LYS A 29 16.10 41.10 24.37
CA LYS A 29 15.24 41.99 23.56
C LYS A 29 15.95 42.68 22.36
N ALA A 30 15.18 42.83 21.26
CA ALA A 30 14.89 43.99 20.36
C ALA A 30 16.02 44.98 19.90
N PRO A 31 15.91 45.75 18.79
CA PRO A 31 14.66 46.21 18.12
C PRO A 31 14.61 46.33 16.56
N SER A 32 13.37 46.57 16.10
CA SER A 32 12.81 47.25 14.90
C SER A 32 13.62 47.43 13.61
N ASP A 33 12.99 47.12 12.47
CA ASP A 33 12.58 48.15 11.50
C ASP A 33 11.57 47.64 10.46
N ALA A 34 10.72 48.57 10.00
CA ALA A 34 9.61 48.37 9.07
C ALA A 34 10.05 48.52 7.60
N LYS A 35 9.34 47.86 6.66
CA LYS A 35 8.79 48.50 5.45
C LYS A 35 7.96 47.56 4.55
N ASP A 36 6.79 48.12 4.24
CA ASP A 36 5.79 48.01 3.17
C ASP A 36 5.95 47.14 1.90
N THR A 37 4.74 46.86 1.36
CA THR A 37 4.29 46.70 -0.05
C THR A 37 4.09 45.26 -0.55
N ALA A 38 3.14 44.94 -1.41
CA ALA A 38 1.82 45.49 -1.79
C ALA A 38 1.14 44.37 -2.61
N VAL A 39 -0.20 44.40 -2.61
CA VAL A 39 -1.10 43.41 -3.18
C VAL A 39 -1.22 43.58 -4.70
N ALA A 40 -1.31 42.48 -5.46
CA ALA A 40 -1.91 42.48 -6.78
C ALA A 40 -2.77 41.22 -7.00
N LYS A 41 -4.06 41.49 -7.23
CA LYS A 41 -5.18 40.58 -7.44
C LYS A 41 -5.48 40.55 -8.94
N ARG A 42 -5.63 39.39 -9.58
CA ARG A 42 -6.34 39.27 -10.87
C ARG A 42 -7.25 38.04 -10.90
N LYS A 43 -8.52 38.30 -11.18
CA LYS A 43 -9.62 37.37 -11.50
C LYS A 43 -9.75 37.24 -13.02
N ARG A 44 -10.18 36.07 -13.49
CA ARG A 44 -11.09 35.76 -14.64
C ARG A 44 -10.74 34.38 -15.20
N GLU A 45 -11.62 33.57 -15.76
CA GLU A 45 -13.08 33.34 -15.79
C GLU A 45 -13.21 31.97 -16.52
N GLU A 46 -14.39 31.36 -16.47
CA GLU A 46 -14.72 29.98 -16.86
C GLU A 46 -14.39 29.60 -18.32
N GLN A 47 -13.98 28.33 -18.51
CA GLN A 47 -14.20 27.55 -19.73
C GLN A 47 -14.42 26.07 -19.36
N ASP A 48 -15.54 25.54 -19.84
CA ASP A 48 -16.04 24.18 -19.70
C ASP A 48 -15.24 23.16 -20.52
N ALA A 49 -15.27 21.92 -20.01
CA ALA A 49 -14.99 20.65 -20.68
C ALA A 49 -13.60 20.49 -21.32
N ASP A 50 -12.63 20.04 -20.52
CA ASP A 50 -11.36 19.50 -21.03
C ASP A 50 -11.28 17.98 -20.81
N GLU A 51 -10.91 17.28 -21.88
CA GLU A 51 -10.58 15.86 -21.90
C GLU A 51 -9.37 15.63 -21.00
N SER A 52 -9.59 15.35 -19.71
CA SER A 52 -8.49 15.03 -18.78
C SER A 52 -7.87 13.65 -19.07
N THR A 53 -7.06 13.58 -20.12
CA THR A 53 -6.12 12.48 -20.33
C THR A 53 -5.04 12.54 -19.25
N GLY A 54 -5.05 11.59 -18.31
CA GLY A 54 -3.84 11.12 -17.60
C GLY A 54 -3.53 11.68 -16.20
N GLN A 55 -3.91 12.92 -15.84
CA GLN A 55 -3.33 13.60 -14.65
C GLN A 55 -3.89 13.21 -13.26
N GLY A 56 -4.94 12.36 -13.20
CA GLY A 56 -5.54 11.96 -11.92
C GLY A 56 -4.75 10.87 -11.18
N ILE A 57 -4.94 10.76 -9.87
CA ILE A 57 -4.37 9.68 -9.01
C ILE A 57 -4.77 8.25 -9.41
N TRP A 58 -5.64 8.10 -10.41
CA TRP A 58 -6.09 6.84 -11.00
C TRP A 58 -6.63 7.10 -12.41
N ASN A 59 -6.66 6.07 -13.26
CA ASN A 59 -7.11 6.16 -14.64
C ASN A 59 -8.56 5.64 -14.74
N PRO A 60 -9.56 6.52 -14.91
CA PRO A 60 -10.96 6.10 -15.01
C PRO A 60 -11.31 5.45 -16.36
N THR A 61 -10.53 5.69 -17.43
CA THR A 61 -10.86 5.25 -18.79
C THR A 61 -10.23 3.91 -19.15
N ALA A 62 -9.09 3.55 -18.54
CA ALA A 62 -8.46 2.24 -18.71
C ALA A 62 -9.22 1.16 -17.91
N PHE A 63 -9.68 0.13 -18.60
CA PHE A 63 -10.44 -0.97 -18.00
C PHE A 63 -9.90 -2.33 -18.46
N GLN A 64 -9.51 -3.17 -17.50
CA GLN A 64 -9.20 -4.57 -17.73
C GLN A 64 -10.49 -5.40 -17.69
N GLN A 65 -10.85 -6.00 -18.84
CA GLN A 65 -11.89 -7.01 -18.87
C GLN A 65 -11.34 -8.33 -18.31
N LEU A 66 -12.07 -8.91 -17.37
CA LEU A 66 -11.75 -10.21 -16.77
C LEU A 66 -12.88 -11.19 -17.10
N PRO A 67 -12.60 -12.51 -17.12
CA PRO A 67 -13.63 -13.51 -17.38
C PRO A 67 -14.78 -13.43 -16.35
N ASP A 68 -16.02 -13.51 -16.80
CA ASP A 68 -17.20 -13.42 -15.94
C ASP A 68 -17.20 -14.49 -14.85
N ALA A 69 -16.76 -15.70 -15.16
CA ALA A 69 -16.62 -16.80 -14.19
C ALA A 69 -15.70 -16.42 -13.01
N LEU A 70 -14.61 -15.69 -13.27
CA LEU A 70 -13.74 -15.18 -12.22
C LEU A 70 -14.47 -14.12 -11.39
N LEU A 71 -15.14 -13.17 -12.05
CA LEU A 71 -15.85 -12.08 -11.38
C LEU A 71 -17.00 -12.58 -10.50
N HIS A 72 -17.74 -13.60 -10.96
CA HIS A 72 -18.75 -14.29 -10.16
C HIS A 72 -18.15 -14.97 -8.93
N LYS A 73 -17.07 -15.75 -9.12
CA LYS A 73 -16.38 -16.40 -7.99
C LYS A 73 -15.88 -15.38 -6.95
N VAL A 74 -15.37 -14.24 -7.40
CA VAL A 74 -14.93 -13.15 -6.52
C VAL A 74 -16.13 -12.54 -5.79
N ALA A 75 -17.23 -12.25 -6.49
CA ALA A 75 -18.44 -11.70 -5.90
C ALA A 75 -19.05 -12.65 -4.85
N ASP A 76 -19.12 -13.95 -5.15
CA ASP A 76 -19.64 -14.97 -4.24
C ASP A 76 -18.78 -15.10 -2.98
N ARG A 77 -17.45 -15.03 -3.12
CA ARG A 77 -16.53 -15.02 -1.97
C ARG A 77 -16.74 -13.77 -1.12
N ALA A 78 -16.76 -12.59 -1.74
CA ALA A 78 -16.93 -11.33 -1.03
C ALA A 78 -18.29 -11.24 -0.31
N ALA A 79 -19.38 -11.71 -0.93
CA ALA A 79 -20.72 -11.70 -0.35
C ALA A 79 -20.84 -12.58 0.92
N LYS A 80 -20.01 -13.61 1.06
CA LYS A 80 -19.95 -14.46 2.26
C LYS A 80 -19.16 -13.81 3.40
N MET A 81 -18.43 -12.74 3.14
CA MET A 81 -17.60 -12.06 4.14
C MET A 81 -18.36 -10.87 4.73
N THR A 82 -18.61 -10.90 6.04
CA THR A 82 -19.29 -9.80 6.72
C THR A 82 -18.29 -8.73 7.16
N VAL A 83 -18.49 -7.50 6.68
CA VAL A 83 -17.76 -6.30 7.09
C VAL A 83 -18.73 -5.25 7.62
N THR A 84 -18.47 -4.74 8.82
CA THR A 84 -19.24 -3.65 9.42
C THR A 84 -18.30 -2.70 10.16
N PRO A 85 -18.66 -1.40 10.31
CA PRO A 85 -17.86 -0.47 11.11
C PRO A 85 -17.60 -0.96 12.56
N PRO A 86 -18.58 -1.51 13.31
CA PRO A 86 -18.30 -2.08 14.63
C PRO A 86 -17.27 -3.21 14.61
N LYS A 87 -17.32 -4.10 13.61
CA LYS A 87 -16.38 -5.21 13.45
C LYS A 87 -14.95 -4.70 13.23
N GLU A 88 -14.77 -3.70 12.37
CA GLU A 88 -13.46 -3.10 12.13
C GLU A 88 -12.92 -2.35 13.37
N ILE A 89 -13.78 -1.65 14.12
CA ILE A 89 -13.37 -0.99 15.37
C ILE A 89 -12.88 -2.02 16.39
N ALA A 90 -13.63 -3.11 16.58
CA ALA A 90 -13.25 -4.18 17.50
C ALA A 90 -11.94 -4.86 17.06
N ARG A 91 -11.76 -5.10 15.74
CA ARG A 91 -10.51 -5.63 15.19
C ARG A 91 -9.33 -4.69 15.44
N GLN A 92 -9.49 -3.39 15.18
CA GLN A 92 -8.44 -2.40 15.45
C GLN A 92 -8.03 -2.40 16.93
N GLN A 93 -8.98 -2.51 17.85
CA GLN A 93 -8.70 -2.59 19.29
C GLN A 93 -7.84 -3.80 19.64
N ILE A 94 -8.15 -4.97 19.07
CA ILE A 94 -7.36 -6.20 19.23
C ILE A 94 -5.94 -6.00 18.69
N VAL A 95 -5.80 -5.51 17.47
CA VAL A 95 -4.48 -5.25 16.85
C VAL A 95 -3.66 -4.29 17.70
N ARG A 96 -4.25 -3.18 18.17
CA ARG A 96 -3.56 -2.23 19.06
C ARG A 96 -3.11 -2.87 20.37
N GLN A 97 -3.92 -3.74 20.97
CA GLN A 97 -3.53 -4.49 22.17
C GLN A 97 -2.37 -5.45 21.89
N LEU A 98 -2.38 -6.15 20.74
CA LEU A 98 -1.28 -7.03 20.33
C LEU A 98 0.01 -6.23 20.10
N CYS A 99 -0.06 -5.09 19.41
CA CYS A 99 1.08 -4.18 19.24
C CYS A 99 1.65 -3.70 20.58
N GLN A 100 0.81 -3.36 21.55
CA GLN A 100 1.25 -3.01 22.91
C GLN A 100 1.95 -4.20 23.60
N LYS A 101 1.44 -5.42 23.45
CA LYS A 101 2.08 -6.62 24.00
C LYS A 101 3.42 -6.93 23.34
N ILE A 102 3.57 -6.71 22.03
CA ILE A 102 4.87 -6.81 21.32
C ILE A 102 5.87 -5.81 21.91
N ARG A 103 5.46 -4.55 22.09
CA ARG A 103 6.33 -3.52 22.71
C ARG A 103 6.76 -3.91 24.12
N ARG A 104 5.85 -4.37 24.97
CA ARG A 104 6.19 -4.86 26.31
C ARG A 104 7.11 -6.09 26.28
N ALA A 105 6.90 -7.01 25.33
CA ALA A 105 7.78 -8.17 25.17
C ALA A 105 9.20 -7.73 24.78
N SER A 106 9.32 -6.74 23.89
CA SER A 106 10.60 -6.10 23.52
C SER A 106 11.31 -5.52 24.73
N GLU A 107 10.61 -4.72 25.54
CA GLU A 107 11.15 -4.09 26.76
C GLU A 107 11.65 -5.15 27.76
N GLN A 108 10.88 -6.23 27.96
CA GLN A 108 11.26 -7.36 28.82
C GLN A 108 12.52 -8.10 28.35
N MET A 109 12.83 -8.04 27.06
CA MET A 109 14.03 -8.64 26.47
C MET A 109 15.21 -7.65 26.41
N GLY A 110 15.07 -6.44 26.94
CA GLY A 110 16.10 -5.40 26.87
C GLY A 110 16.26 -4.76 25.50
N ILE A 111 15.26 -4.90 24.62
CA ILE A 111 15.28 -4.34 23.27
C ILE A 111 14.68 -2.94 23.29
N ASN A 112 15.53 -1.95 23.01
CA ASN A 112 15.21 -0.53 23.12
C ASN A 112 14.26 -0.01 22.03
N LYS A 113 14.27 -0.61 20.82
CA LYS A 113 13.42 -0.17 19.71
C LYS A 113 13.18 -1.31 18.71
N LEU A 114 11.91 -1.60 18.45
CA LEU A 114 11.49 -2.40 17.31
C LEU A 114 11.07 -1.48 16.15
N PRO A 115 11.18 -1.94 14.90
CA PRO A 115 10.56 -1.27 13.77
C PRO A 115 9.05 -1.11 13.95
N ASN A 116 8.49 0.00 13.46
CA ASN A 116 7.03 0.19 13.52
C ASN A 116 6.27 -0.90 12.74
N SER A 117 6.94 -1.47 11.74
CA SER A 117 6.50 -2.53 10.83
C SER A 117 6.41 -3.93 11.45
N THR A 118 6.85 -4.14 12.70
CA THR A 118 6.97 -5.51 13.24
C THR A 118 5.66 -6.29 13.25
N TYR A 119 4.53 -5.64 13.53
CA TYR A 119 3.24 -6.34 13.54
C TYR A 119 2.79 -6.72 12.13
N GLU A 120 3.00 -5.84 11.17
CA GLU A 120 2.66 -6.05 9.77
C GLU A 120 3.54 -7.12 9.16
N THR A 121 4.85 -7.15 9.44
CA THR A 121 5.72 -8.25 9.02
C THR A 121 5.18 -9.58 9.54
N TRP A 122 4.80 -9.64 10.82
CA TRP A 122 4.18 -10.83 11.40
C TRP A 122 2.87 -11.21 10.72
N GLN A 123 1.98 -10.24 10.47
CA GLN A 123 0.69 -10.47 9.84
C GLN A 123 0.86 -10.94 8.39
N PHE A 124 1.76 -10.34 7.61
CA PHE A 124 1.99 -10.73 6.23
C PHE A 124 2.61 -12.13 6.15
N THR A 125 3.63 -12.44 6.96
CA THR A 125 4.22 -13.79 6.99
C THR A 125 3.21 -14.83 7.44
N SER A 126 2.38 -14.49 8.44
CA SER A 126 1.29 -15.34 8.92
C SER A 126 0.35 -15.75 7.79
N ARG A 127 0.03 -14.84 6.87
CA ARG A 127 -0.85 -15.10 5.73
C ARG A 127 -0.20 -15.87 4.58
N LEU A 128 1.11 -16.10 4.62
CA LEU A 128 1.79 -16.85 3.57
C LEU A 128 1.58 -18.36 3.67
N THR A 129 1.32 -18.88 4.87
CA THR A 129 1.45 -20.31 5.18
C THR A 129 0.13 -21.01 5.52
N VAL A 130 -0.93 -20.26 5.80
CA VAL A 130 -2.22 -20.80 6.26
C VAL A 130 -3.40 -20.09 5.61
N ALA A 131 -4.52 -20.82 5.51
CA ALA A 131 -5.79 -20.26 5.04
C ALA A 131 -6.28 -19.17 6.00
N GLU A 132 -6.71 -18.06 5.43
CA GLU A 132 -7.09 -16.85 6.18
C GLU A 132 -8.36 -17.07 7.00
N VAL A 133 -8.24 -16.98 8.33
CA VAL A 133 -9.38 -17.00 9.26
C VAL A 133 -9.89 -15.58 9.55
N ASP A 134 -8.97 -14.63 9.73
CA ASP A 134 -9.26 -13.20 9.86
C ASP A 134 -8.21 -12.38 9.09
N PRO A 135 -8.60 -11.24 8.50
CA PRO A 135 -7.69 -10.44 7.67
C PRO A 135 -6.55 -9.78 8.41
N LEU A 136 -6.65 -9.47 9.72
CA LEU A 136 -5.56 -8.81 10.45
C LEU A 136 -5.07 -9.57 11.66
N ILE A 137 -5.89 -10.41 12.31
CA ILE A 137 -5.53 -11.05 13.57
C ILE A 137 -4.87 -12.42 13.28
N PRO A 138 -3.57 -12.62 13.59
CA PRO A 138 -2.91 -13.92 13.44
C PRO A 138 -3.53 -14.99 14.34
N HIS A 139 -3.38 -16.27 13.97
CA HIS A 139 -3.91 -17.41 14.72
C HIS A 139 -2.82 -18.43 15.06
N ALA A 140 -3.14 -19.43 15.88
CA ALA A 140 -2.14 -20.31 16.49
C ALA A 140 -1.30 -21.14 15.49
N SER A 141 -1.88 -21.47 14.35
CA SER A 141 -1.20 -22.18 13.25
C SER A 141 -0.50 -21.25 12.26
N SER A 142 -0.64 -19.93 12.42
CA SER A 142 0.04 -18.96 11.56
C SER A 142 1.55 -18.94 11.79
N ASP A 143 2.29 -18.61 10.73
CA ASP A 143 3.74 -18.47 10.80
C ASP A 143 4.17 -17.18 11.51
N TYR A 144 4.89 -17.34 12.62
CA TYR A 144 5.47 -16.24 13.39
C TYR A 144 6.90 -15.86 12.95
N SER A 145 7.44 -16.46 11.88
CA SER A 145 8.81 -16.22 11.38
C SER A 145 9.13 -14.73 11.22
N GLY A 146 8.20 -13.95 10.67
CA GLY A 146 8.35 -12.50 10.52
C GLY A 146 8.57 -11.79 11.87
N LEU A 147 7.75 -12.10 12.88
CA LEU A 147 7.94 -11.56 14.24
C LEU A 147 9.26 -12.01 14.84
N PHE A 148 9.59 -13.29 14.68
CA PHE A 148 10.82 -13.87 15.21
C PHE A 148 12.05 -13.17 14.63
N GLU A 149 12.13 -13.02 13.32
CA GLU A 149 13.23 -12.33 12.63
C GLU A 149 13.39 -10.88 13.11
N GLU A 150 12.30 -10.13 13.24
CA GLU A 150 12.32 -8.75 13.74
C GLU A 150 12.87 -8.67 15.18
N LEU A 151 12.49 -9.60 16.05
CA LEU A 151 13.01 -9.68 17.41
C LEU A 151 14.51 -10.04 17.42
N ILE A 152 14.94 -11.00 16.60
CA ILE A 152 16.36 -11.39 16.48
C ILE A 152 17.20 -10.22 15.98
N LYS A 153 16.75 -9.53 14.93
CA LYS A 153 17.43 -8.34 14.36
C LYS A 153 17.55 -7.22 15.39
N ALA A 154 16.58 -7.11 16.28
CA ALA A 154 16.59 -6.12 17.35
C ALA A 154 17.41 -6.55 18.59
N GLY A 155 18.04 -7.73 18.56
CA GLY A 155 18.98 -8.20 19.59
C GLY A 155 18.42 -9.25 20.56
N ALA A 156 17.24 -9.82 20.31
CA ALA A 156 16.72 -10.91 21.13
C ALA A 156 17.61 -12.17 21.05
N THR A 157 17.71 -12.91 22.16
CA THR A 157 18.22 -14.28 22.10
C THR A 157 17.23 -15.17 21.34
N ARG A 158 17.73 -16.19 20.62
CA ARG A 158 16.87 -17.15 19.89
C ARG A 158 15.82 -17.79 20.79
N THR A 159 16.22 -18.22 21.98
CA THR A 159 15.31 -18.83 22.97
C THR A 159 14.26 -17.83 23.46
N GLY A 160 14.66 -16.60 23.77
CA GLY A 160 13.76 -15.53 24.22
C GLY A 160 12.74 -15.14 23.15
N ALA A 161 13.21 -14.88 21.92
CA ALA A 161 12.37 -14.55 20.78
C ALA A 161 11.34 -15.66 20.50
N LYS A 162 11.78 -16.93 20.45
CA LYS A 162 10.89 -18.07 20.21
C LYS A 162 9.80 -18.17 21.26
N LYS A 163 10.18 -18.10 22.55
CA LYS A 163 9.21 -18.14 23.66
C LYS A 163 8.19 -17.01 23.55
N LYS A 164 8.63 -15.78 23.28
CA LYS A 164 7.72 -14.62 23.15
C LYS A 164 6.83 -14.68 21.92
N CYS A 165 7.33 -15.14 20.77
CA CYS A 165 6.49 -15.33 19.59
C CYS A 165 5.36 -16.34 19.87
N GLN A 166 5.66 -17.45 20.54
CA GLN A 166 4.66 -18.45 20.91
C GLN A 166 3.62 -17.90 21.91
N GLU A 167 4.04 -17.15 22.91
CA GLU A 167 3.14 -16.48 23.87
C GLU A 167 2.20 -15.49 23.15
N LEU A 168 2.73 -14.64 22.27
CA LEU A 168 1.96 -13.64 21.53
C LEU A 168 0.98 -14.28 20.54
N THR A 169 1.41 -15.34 19.85
CA THR A 169 0.57 -16.08 18.90
C THR A 169 -0.59 -16.79 19.60
N LYS A 170 -0.37 -17.38 20.79
CA LYS A 170 -1.43 -17.94 21.63
C LYS A 170 -2.41 -16.89 22.15
N GLU A 171 -1.92 -15.69 22.47
CA GLU A 171 -2.79 -14.60 22.89
C GLU A 171 -3.63 -14.07 21.72
N ALA A 172 -3.05 -13.92 20.53
CA ALA A 172 -3.79 -13.53 19.33
C ALA A 172 -4.92 -14.53 19.01
N GLU A 173 -4.63 -15.83 19.09
CA GLU A 173 -5.62 -16.91 18.98
C GLU A 173 -6.77 -16.77 19.98
N LYS A 174 -6.45 -16.52 21.26
CA LYS A 174 -7.46 -16.33 22.30
C LYS A 174 -8.34 -15.11 22.03
N GLN A 175 -7.75 -14.01 21.56
CA GLN A 175 -8.48 -12.80 21.20
C GLN A 175 -9.34 -13.03 19.96
N LEU A 176 -8.83 -13.75 18.96
CA LEU A 176 -9.57 -14.12 17.75
C LEU A 176 -10.80 -14.99 18.07
N ARG A 177 -10.67 -16.00 18.94
CA ARG A 177 -11.84 -16.84 19.34
C ARG A 177 -12.95 -16.00 19.97
N ARG A 178 -12.59 -15.08 20.86
CA ARG A 178 -13.55 -14.16 21.51
C ARG A 178 -14.15 -13.17 20.50
N PHE A 179 -13.36 -12.74 19.52
CA PHE A 179 -13.81 -11.86 18.46
C PHE A 179 -14.83 -12.56 17.55
N SER A 180 -14.56 -13.80 17.14
CA SER A 180 -15.45 -14.56 16.26
C SER A 180 -16.80 -14.93 16.88
N GLN A 181 -16.91 -14.90 18.21
CA GLN A 181 -18.17 -15.16 18.94
C GLN A 181 -19.04 -13.91 19.12
N GLN A 182 -18.53 -12.72 18.79
CA GLN A 182 -19.26 -11.47 18.95
C GLN A 182 -20.20 -11.20 17.76
N ASN A 183 -21.33 -10.58 18.05
CA ASN A 183 -22.22 -10.02 17.03
C ASN A 183 -21.84 -8.56 16.75
N PHE A 184 -21.56 -8.24 15.48
CA PHE A 184 -21.12 -6.92 15.04
C PHE A 184 -22.19 -6.17 14.24
N ASP A 185 -23.43 -6.22 14.72
CA ASP A 185 -24.53 -5.46 14.13
C ASP A 185 -24.29 -3.94 14.26
N SER A 186 -24.56 -3.21 13.18
CA SER A 186 -24.49 -1.74 13.16
C SER A 186 -25.68 -1.10 13.86
N GLY A 187 -26.79 -1.83 14.03
CA GLY A 187 -28.03 -1.32 14.63
C GLY A 187 -28.49 -0.04 13.91
N LYS A 188 -28.85 1.00 14.68
CA LYS A 188 -29.27 2.31 14.13
C LYS A 188 -28.11 3.28 13.87
N LYS A 189 -26.87 2.93 14.24
CA LYS A 189 -25.71 3.81 14.07
C LYS A 189 -25.27 3.82 12.61
N LYS A 190 -24.77 4.97 12.16
CA LYS A 190 -24.33 5.21 10.79
C LYS A 190 -23.05 6.03 10.81
N ALA A 191 -22.21 5.84 9.81
CA ALA A 191 -21.06 6.70 9.59
C ALA A 191 -21.55 8.12 9.31
N ARG A 192 -20.89 9.12 9.87
CA ARG A 192 -21.11 10.52 9.57
C ARG A 192 -19.90 11.04 8.81
N VAL A 193 -20.16 11.69 7.68
CA VAL A 193 -19.11 12.29 6.85
C VAL A 193 -19.15 13.80 7.00
N THR A 194 -17.99 14.41 7.25
CA THR A 194 -17.80 15.86 7.30
C THR A 194 -16.59 16.24 6.47
N GLN A 195 -16.62 17.39 5.81
CA GLN A 195 -15.47 17.92 5.09
C GLN A 195 -14.71 18.93 5.97
N GLU A 196 -13.40 18.75 6.08
CA GLU A 196 -12.46 19.64 6.76
C GLU A 196 -11.39 20.08 5.74
N SER A 197 -11.55 21.27 5.13
CA SER A 197 -10.67 21.75 4.06
C SER A 197 -10.62 20.80 2.85
N ASP A 198 -9.44 20.22 2.56
CA ASP A 198 -9.14 19.26 1.50
C ASP A 198 -9.32 17.79 1.92
N MET A 199 -9.80 17.56 3.15
CA MET A 199 -9.97 16.24 3.74
C MET A 199 -11.43 15.93 4.05
N MET A 200 -11.82 14.69 3.82
CA MET A 200 -13.06 14.09 4.30
C MET A 200 -12.78 13.33 5.59
N VAL A 201 -13.62 13.53 6.60
CA VAL A 201 -13.56 12.83 7.88
C VAL A 201 -14.81 11.97 8.04
N LEU A 202 -14.60 10.67 8.23
CA LEU A 202 -15.67 9.71 8.47
C LEU A 202 -15.62 9.28 9.93
N THR A 203 -16.72 9.50 10.66
CA THR A 203 -16.84 9.16 12.08
C THR A 203 -17.90 8.08 12.29
N TYR A 204 -17.54 7.02 13.01
CA TYR A 204 -18.50 6.01 13.50
C TYR A 204 -18.30 5.81 15.01
N GLY A 205 -19.33 6.16 15.80
CA GLY A 205 -19.20 6.21 17.25
C GLY A 205 -18.17 7.23 17.69
N GLN A 206 -17.10 6.79 18.34
CA GLN A 206 -15.97 7.63 18.78
C GLN A 206 -14.75 7.54 17.86
N THR A 207 -14.78 6.65 16.87
CA THR A 207 -13.66 6.42 15.96
C THR A 207 -13.82 7.28 14.71
N SER A 208 -12.77 7.97 14.30
CA SER A 208 -12.73 8.74 13.05
C SER A 208 -11.54 8.35 12.19
N VAL A 209 -11.74 8.34 10.88
CA VAL A 209 -10.72 8.14 9.85
C VAL A 209 -10.77 9.30 8.87
N LYS A 210 -9.65 9.61 8.22
CA LYS A 210 -9.54 10.72 7.27
C LYS A 210 -9.10 10.23 5.90
N VAL A 211 -9.51 10.94 4.86
CA VAL A 211 -9.11 10.70 3.46
C VAL A 211 -9.18 12.01 2.68
N GLY A 212 -8.21 12.29 1.82
CA GLY A 212 -8.21 13.46 0.95
C GLY A 212 -9.36 13.44 -0.04
N LEU A 213 -9.86 14.62 -0.41
CA LEU A 213 -11.04 14.76 -1.27
C LEU A 213 -10.90 13.98 -2.60
N GLN A 214 -9.74 14.08 -3.26
CA GLN A 214 -9.50 13.34 -4.51
C GLN A 214 -9.57 11.81 -4.35
N HIS A 215 -9.06 11.29 -3.23
CA HIS A 215 -9.14 9.85 -2.92
C HIS A 215 -10.56 9.43 -2.56
N TYR A 216 -11.32 10.28 -1.86
CA TYR A 216 -12.72 10.02 -1.57
C TYR A 216 -13.56 9.93 -2.86
N GLU A 217 -13.36 10.85 -3.81
CA GLU A 217 -14.04 10.83 -5.11
C GLU A 217 -13.62 9.63 -5.97
N LYS A 218 -12.34 9.25 -5.95
CA LYS A 218 -11.88 7.99 -6.55
C LYS A 218 -12.65 6.80 -5.97
N LEU A 219 -12.71 6.66 -4.65
CA LEU A 219 -13.42 5.56 -4.00
C LEU A 219 -14.92 5.57 -4.34
N ARG A 220 -15.53 6.75 -4.43
CA ARG A 220 -16.92 6.92 -4.87
C ARG A 220 -17.14 6.36 -6.27
N LEU A 221 -16.28 6.71 -7.23
CA LEU A 221 -16.38 6.24 -8.61
C LEU A 221 -16.11 4.74 -8.73
N LEU A 222 -15.11 4.23 -8.02
CA LEU A 222 -14.82 2.79 -7.95
C LEU A 222 -16.01 2.01 -7.39
N TYR A 223 -16.62 2.50 -6.30
CA TYR A 223 -17.78 1.88 -5.67
C TYR A 223 -18.98 1.86 -6.62
N LYS A 224 -19.33 3.00 -7.23
CA LYS A 224 -20.42 3.08 -8.23
C LYS A 224 -20.22 2.08 -9.36
N ARG A 225 -19.02 2.07 -9.97
CA ARG A 225 -18.68 1.20 -11.09
C ARG A 225 -18.77 -0.29 -10.72
N ARG A 226 -18.26 -0.66 -9.54
CA ARG A 226 -18.23 -2.06 -9.12
C ARG A 226 -19.60 -2.62 -8.75
N ASN A 227 -20.40 -1.81 -8.05
CA ASN A 227 -21.69 -2.23 -7.54
C ASN A 227 -22.84 -1.91 -8.51
N GLN A 228 -22.56 -1.20 -9.60
CA GLN A 228 -23.55 -0.75 -10.58
C GLN A 228 -24.69 0.03 -9.93
N VAL A 229 -24.33 0.94 -9.01
CA VAL A 229 -25.27 1.77 -8.24
C VAL A 229 -25.02 3.24 -8.45
N GLU A 230 -26.10 4.01 -8.38
CA GLU A 230 -26.05 5.46 -8.22
C GLU A 230 -26.22 5.82 -6.74
N LEU A 231 -25.37 6.70 -6.21
CA LEU A 231 -25.39 7.09 -4.81
C LEU A 231 -26.41 8.20 -4.52
N THR A 232 -27.59 8.11 -5.15
CA THR A 232 -28.69 9.07 -4.99
C THR A 232 -29.64 8.65 -3.89
N LYS A 233 -29.78 7.35 -3.62
CA LYS A 233 -30.63 6.83 -2.54
C LYS A 233 -29.87 6.90 -1.22
N PRO A 234 -30.52 7.33 -0.11
CA PRO A 234 -29.87 7.40 1.20
C PRO A 234 -29.32 6.06 1.70
N GLN A 235 -29.90 4.93 1.28
CA GLN A 235 -29.41 3.60 1.65
C GLN A 235 -28.07 3.28 0.98
N ASP A 236 -27.92 3.59 -0.31
CA ASP A 236 -26.73 3.31 -1.10
C ASP A 236 -25.60 4.23 -0.67
N GLN A 237 -25.91 5.51 -0.39
CA GLN A 237 -24.97 6.46 0.21
C GLN A 237 -24.45 5.96 1.57
N ARG A 238 -25.34 5.48 2.46
CA ARG A 238 -24.92 4.93 3.76
C ARG A 238 -24.05 3.67 3.62
N ALA A 239 -24.37 2.79 2.67
CA ALA A 239 -23.60 1.59 2.40
C ALA A 239 -22.18 1.94 1.90
N PHE A 240 -22.09 2.92 0.99
CA PHE A 240 -20.81 3.47 0.52
C PHE A 240 -19.98 4.06 1.67
N GLU A 241 -20.57 4.92 2.52
CA GLU A 241 -19.86 5.56 3.63
C GLU A 241 -19.38 4.55 4.68
N ALA A 242 -20.18 3.52 4.97
CA ALA A 242 -19.77 2.43 5.84
C ALA A 242 -18.61 1.62 5.23
N ALA A 243 -18.66 1.33 3.93
CA ALA A 243 -17.58 0.64 3.22
C ALA A 243 -16.29 1.46 3.22
N VAL A 244 -16.35 2.77 2.96
CA VAL A 244 -15.18 3.66 3.01
C VAL A 244 -14.62 3.74 4.43
N PHE A 245 -15.46 3.87 5.45
CA PHE A 245 -15.00 3.86 6.84
C PHE A 245 -14.27 2.55 7.18
N SER A 246 -14.86 1.40 6.85
CA SER A 246 -14.26 0.09 7.11
C SER A 246 -12.95 -0.12 6.35
N LEU A 247 -12.89 0.27 5.08
CA LEU A 247 -11.68 0.25 4.26
C LEU A 247 -10.56 1.10 4.90
N LEU A 248 -10.85 2.36 5.21
CA LEU A 248 -9.85 3.26 5.77
C LEU A 248 -9.38 2.78 7.15
N LEU A 249 -10.29 2.28 7.99
CA LEU A 249 -9.92 1.76 9.31
C LEU A 249 -9.09 0.47 9.20
N ARG A 250 -9.40 -0.40 8.23
CA ARG A 250 -8.62 -1.61 7.93
C ARG A 250 -7.17 -1.26 7.60
N TYR A 251 -6.99 -0.32 6.67
CA TYR A 251 -5.65 0.10 6.23
C TYR A 251 -4.93 1.02 7.22
N ASP A 252 -5.64 1.77 8.07
CA ASP A 252 -5.04 2.56 9.18
C ASP A 252 -4.58 1.68 10.35
N THR A 253 -5.27 0.55 10.56
CA THR A 253 -4.91 -0.42 11.61
C THR A 253 -3.55 -1.06 11.33
N LEU A 254 -3.16 -1.15 10.06
CA LEU A 254 -1.80 -1.40 9.64
C LEU A 254 -1.11 -0.04 9.55
N ASP A 255 0.04 0.19 10.18
CA ASP A 255 0.75 1.47 10.08
C ASP A 255 1.21 1.75 8.62
N GLY A 256 1.01 0.80 7.70
CA GLY A 256 0.34 1.01 6.40
C GLY A 256 1.06 1.80 5.31
N GLY A 257 2.20 2.44 5.60
CA GLY A 257 2.93 3.27 4.65
C GLY A 257 4.35 2.79 4.32
N GLY A 258 4.83 1.72 4.94
CA GLY A 258 6.26 1.36 4.95
C GLY A 258 6.69 0.26 3.96
N PHE A 259 5.78 -0.61 3.55
CA PHE A 259 6.15 -1.87 2.87
C PHE A 259 6.09 -1.84 1.34
N GLN A 260 5.40 -0.85 0.78
CA GLN A 260 5.23 -0.70 -0.66
C GLN A 260 5.03 0.79 -0.95
N ALA A 261 5.50 1.23 -2.10
CA ALA A 261 5.24 2.56 -2.65
C ALA A 261 4.76 2.37 -4.09
N ALA A 262 3.62 2.97 -4.45
CA ALA A 262 3.04 2.79 -5.78
C ALA A 262 3.88 3.49 -6.85
N LEU A 263 3.86 2.98 -8.08
CA LEU A 263 4.45 3.69 -9.21
C LEU A 263 3.75 5.04 -9.40
N ASN A 264 4.44 5.97 -10.08
CA ASN A 264 3.81 7.20 -10.52
C ASN A 264 2.92 6.97 -11.75
N GLU A 265 2.10 7.97 -12.08
CA GLU A 265 1.18 7.95 -13.21
C GLU A 265 1.92 7.72 -14.53
N GLU A 266 3.06 8.37 -14.74
CA GLU A 266 3.83 8.27 -15.99
C GLU A 266 4.36 6.86 -16.22
N CYS A 267 4.78 6.17 -15.15
CA CYS A 267 5.17 4.78 -15.22
C CYS A 267 3.98 3.95 -15.69
N PHE A 268 2.83 4.07 -15.02
CA PHE A 268 1.63 3.34 -15.43
C PHE A 268 1.17 3.65 -16.85
N ASP A 269 1.20 4.92 -17.25
CA ASP A 269 0.81 5.35 -18.59
C ASP A 269 1.79 4.82 -19.64
N THR A 270 3.07 4.68 -19.30
CA THR A 270 4.08 4.02 -20.14
C THR A 270 3.86 2.52 -20.23
N LEU A 271 3.52 1.86 -19.12
CA LEU A 271 3.17 0.43 -19.14
C LEU A 271 1.88 0.17 -19.95
N LEU A 272 0.89 1.06 -19.87
CA LEU A 272 -0.34 0.99 -20.65
C LEU A 272 -0.05 1.16 -22.15
N ARG A 273 0.74 2.16 -22.52
CA ARG A 273 1.05 2.48 -23.91
C ARG A 273 1.84 1.37 -24.61
N HIS A 274 2.87 0.83 -23.96
CA HIS A 274 3.77 -0.15 -24.57
C HIS A 274 3.29 -1.59 -24.44
N PHE A 275 2.56 -1.92 -23.36
CA PHE A 275 2.27 -3.31 -23.00
C PHE A 275 0.79 -3.58 -22.74
N ASP A 276 -0.10 -2.60 -22.92
CA ASP A 276 -1.52 -2.71 -22.59
C ASP A 276 -1.79 -3.13 -21.12
N CYS A 277 -0.89 -2.75 -20.21
CA CYS A 277 -0.96 -3.13 -18.81
C CYS A 277 -2.06 -2.33 -18.09
N LYS A 278 -3.13 -2.99 -17.67
CA LYS A 278 -4.36 -2.36 -17.11
C LYS A 278 -4.76 -2.86 -15.73
N MET A 279 -3.86 -3.60 -15.06
CA MET A 279 -4.17 -4.22 -13.78
C MET A 279 -2.92 -4.45 -12.94
N GLU A 280 -3.04 -4.16 -11.65
CA GLU A 280 -1.99 -4.32 -10.64
C GLU A 280 -2.19 -5.63 -9.88
N CYS A 281 -1.13 -6.41 -9.71
CA CYS A 281 -1.08 -7.63 -8.90
C CYS A 281 -1.02 -7.34 -7.40
N PHE A 282 -0.55 -6.16 -6.99
CA PHE A 282 -0.43 -5.81 -5.57
C PHE A 282 -0.80 -4.35 -5.37
N ALA A 283 -2.06 -4.10 -5.01
CA ALA A 283 -2.55 -2.76 -4.74
C ALA A 283 -3.59 -2.76 -3.61
N SER A 284 -4.23 -1.61 -3.47
CA SER A 284 -5.35 -1.32 -2.60
C SER A 284 -6.28 -0.34 -3.31
N PRO A 285 -7.54 -0.20 -2.89
CA PRO A 285 -8.40 0.87 -3.40
C PRO A 285 -7.79 2.27 -3.24
N LEU A 286 -6.90 2.45 -2.25
CA LEU A 286 -6.25 3.72 -1.93
C LEU A 286 -5.11 4.05 -2.89
N ASN A 287 -4.42 3.06 -3.48
CA ASN A 287 -3.25 3.30 -4.32
C ASN A 287 -3.32 2.75 -5.73
N SER A 288 -4.39 2.05 -6.11
CA SER A 288 -4.53 1.49 -7.45
C SER A 288 -4.56 2.57 -8.53
N ARG A 289 -3.83 2.39 -9.63
CA ARG A 289 -4.02 3.19 -10.85
C ARG A 289 -5.31 2.78 -11.54
N TYR A 290 -5.63 1.48 -11.53
CA TYR A 290 -6.74 0.94 -12.33
C TYR A 290 -7.96 0.58 -11.48
N SER A 291 -9.08 0.34 -12.16
CA SER A 291 -10.36 -0.06 -11.54
C SER A 291 -10.48 -1.55 -11.22
N ARG A 292 -9.47 -2.34 -11.61
CA ARG A 292 -9.30 -3.75 -11.27
C ARG A 292 -7.86 -3.96 -10.82
N PHE A 293 -7.71 -4.65 -9.71
CA PHE A 293 -6.42 -4.94 -9.08
C PHE A 293 -6.60 -6.11 -8.12
N CYS A 294 -5.51 -6.78 -7.81
CA CYS A 294 -5.46 -7.69 -6.66
C CYS A 294 -5.11 -6.88 -5.40
N SER A 295 -5.63 -7.29 -4.25
CA SER A 295 -5.36 -6.64 -2.97
C SER A 295 -5.34 -7.63 -1.81
N ALA A 296 -4.87 -7.14 -0.66
CA ALA A 296 -4.75 -7.95 0.54
C ALA A 296 -6.09 -8.29 1.19
N PHE A 297 -7.15 -7.48 1.04
CA PHE A 297 -8.37 -7.63 1.85
C PHE A 297 -9.62 -7.70 0.98
N LEU A 298 -9.94 -8.90 0.48
CA LEU A 298 -11.09 -9.07 -0.41
C LEU A 298 -12.39 -8.56 0.22
N ASP A 299 -12.57 -8.77 1.53
CA ASP A 299 -13.78 -8.40 2.25
C ASP A 299 -14.07 -6.90 2.25
N THR A 300 -13.04 -6.05 2.43
CA THR A 300 -13.21 -4.58 2.36
C THR A 300 -13.05 -4.05 0.94
N ASP A 301 -12.18 -4.65 0.14
CA ASP A 301 -11.68 -4.02 -1.09
C ASP A 301 -12.50 -4.42 -2.32
N ALA A 302 -13.23 -5.55 -2.26
CA ALA A 302 -14.07 -6.03 -3.37
C ALA A 302 -15.11 -4.98 -3.77
N ALA A 303 -15.63 -4.21 -2.81
CA ALA A 303 -16.59 -3.13 -3.05
C ALA A 303 -16.02 -2.00 -3.93
N PHE A 304 -14.69 -1.92 -4.05
CA PHE A 304 -13.97 -0.89 -4.80
C PHE A 304 -13.19 -1.45 -5.99
N GLY A 305 -13.43 -2.71 -6.38
CA GLY A 305 -12.86 -3.30 -7.60
C GLY A 305 -11.73 -4.30 -7.39
N SER A 306 -11.38 -4.64 -6.15
CA SER A 306 -10.43 -5.73 -5.89
C SER A 306 -10.97 -7.08 -6.37
N VAL A 307 -10.08 -7.92 -6.91
CA VAL A 307 -10.35 -9.33 -7.19
C VAL A 307 -9.79 -10.29 -6.13
N GLY A 308 -9.30 -9.75 -5.02
CA GLY A 308 -8.71 -10.48 -3.92
C GLY A 308 -7.20 -10.67 -4.05
N SER A 309 -6.66 -11.65 -3.32
CA SER A 309 -5.22 -11.91 -3.27
C SER A 309 -4.68 -12.33 -4.63
N PHE A 310 -3.49 -11.83 -5.00
CA PHE A 310 -2.78 -12.26 -6.21
C PHE A 310 -2.54 -13.78 -6.22
N PHE A 311 -2.30 -14.37 -5.05
CA PHE A 311 -2.05 -15.81 -4.92
C PHE A 311 -3.29 -16.67 -5.20
N ASP A 312 -4.49 -16.08 -5.21
CA ASP A 312 -5.73 -16.74 -5.62
C ASP A 312 -6.12 -16.39 -7.08
N PHE A 313 -5.44 -15.42 -7.69
CA PHE A 313 -5.70 -14.93 -9.04
C PHE A 313 -4.91 -15.75 -10.05
N THR A 314 -5.63 -16.33 -11.01
CA THR A 314 -5.08 -17.32 -11.97
C THR A 314 -5.36 -16.92 -13.42
N PRO A 315 -4.83 -15.78 -13.90
CA PRO A 315 -5.02 -15.33 -15.27
C PRO A 315 -4.35 -16.28 -16.28
N ARG A 316 -4.98 -16.44 -17.44
CA ARG A 316 -4.48 -17.26 -18.56
C ARG A 316 -3.89 -16.42 -19.69
N THR A 317 -4.15 -15.12 -19.65
CA THR A 317 -3.73 -14.10 -20.61
C THR A 317 -3.76 -12.73 -19.92
N GLY A 318 -3.01 -11.76 -20.45
CA GLY A 318 -3.01 -10.37 -19.98
C GLY A 318 -1.60 -9.85 -19.72
N CYS A 319 -1.48 -8.54 -19.51
CA CYS A 319 -0.27 -7.90 -19.02
C CYS A 319 -0.57 -7.27 -17.65
N PHE A 320 0.23 -7.61 -16.65
CA PHE A 320 0.01 -7.20 -15.28
C PHE A 320 1.25 -6.54 -14.68
N GLU A 321 1.05 -5.46 -13.94
CA GLU A 321 2.08 -4.82 -13.13
C GLU A 321 2.15 -5.54 -11.78
N ALA A 322 3.35 -5.78 -11.26
CA ALA A 322 3.55 -6.38 -9.96
C ALA A 322 4.63 -5.68 -9.16
N ASN A 323 4.18 -4.89 -8.18
CA ASN A 323 5.02 -4.25 -7.17
C ASN A 323 4.63 -4.78 -5.78
N PRO A 324 5.12 -5.95 -5.37
CA PRO A 324 4.73 -6.58 -4.11
C PRO A 324 5.22 -5.78 -2.89
N PRO A 325 4.60 -5.96 -1.70
CA PRO A 325 5.24 -5.57 -0.45
C PRO A 325 6.66 -6.15 -0.34
N PHE A 326 7.62 -5.34 0.10
CA PHE A 326 9.05 -5.68 0.11
C PHE A 326 9.42 -6.62 1.26
N ILE A 327 8.84 -7.82 1.23
CA ILE A 327 9.06 -8.92 2.16
C ILE A 327 9.68 -10.07 1.34
N PRO A 328 10.91 -10.50 1.65
CA PRO A 328 11.62 -11.49 0.83
C PRO A 328 10.82 -12.77 0.55
N GLN A 329 10.14 -13.32 1.57
CA GLN A 329 9.32 -14.53 1.41
C GLN A 329 8.12 -14.30 0.49
N LEU A 330 7.53 -13.11 0.51
CA LEU A 330 6.41 -12.74 -0.34
C LEU A 330 6.86 -12.57 -1.81
N ILE A 331 8.00 -11.91 -2.04
CA ILE A 331 8.58 -11.76 -3.38
C ILE A 331 8.90 -13.13 -3.98
N LYS A 332 9.48 -14.04 -3.20
CA LYS A 332 9.73 -15.42 -3.64
C LYS A 332 8.43 -16.14 -4.03
N ARG A 333 7.42 -16.10 -3.15
CA ARG A 333 6.11 -16.72 -3.43
C ARG A 333 5.44 -16.14 -4.67
N MET A 334 5.59 -14.83 -4.91
CA MET A 334 5.11 -14.17 -6.13
C MET A 334 5.79 -14.73 -7.37
N ALA A 335 7.12 -14.87 -7.35
CA ALA A 335 7.87 -15.44 -8.47
C ALA A 335 7.49 -16.90 -8.75
N ASP A 336 7.29 -17.71 -7.71
CA ASP A 336 6.82 -19.10 -7.84
C ASP A 336 5.42 -19.15 -8.48
N HIS A 337 4.49 -18.31 -8.01
CA HIS A 337 3.12 -18.22 -8.54
C HIS A 337 3.12 -17.78 -10.01
N MET A 338 3.86 -16.73 -10.35
CA MET A 338 3.98 -16.26 -11.74
C MET A 338 4.58 -17.31 -12.66
N SER A 339 5.55 -18.08 -12.19
CA SER A 339 6.14 -19.19 -12.98
C SER A 339 5.06 -20.22 -13.32
N ALA A 340 4.27 -20.65 -12.33
CA ALA A 340 3.17 -21.58 -12.55
C ALA A 340 2.08 -21.01 -13.48
N LEU A 341 1.78 -19.70 -13.41
CA LEU A 341 0.84 -19.04 -14.31
C LEU A 341 1.36 -19.00 -15.75
N LEU A 342 2.64 -18.67 -15.95
CA LEU A 342 3.27 -18.61 -17.27
C LEU A 342 3.40 -20.00 -17.91
N ASP A 343 3.64 -21.03 -17.11
CA ASP A 343 3.59 -22.44 -17.53
C ASP A 343 2.19 -22.85 -17.99
N ALA A 344 1.17 -22.45 -17.23
CA ALA A 344 -0.20 -22.86 -17.49
C ALA A 344 -0.87 -22.02 -18.60
N ALA A 345 -0.38 -20.82 -18.91
CA ALA A 345 -1.03 -19.87 -19.81
C ALA A 345 -1.22 -20.41 -21.23
N ASP A 346 -2.44 -20.30 -21.75
CA ASP A 346 -2.80 -20.59 -23.13
C ASP A 346 -2.86 -19.32 -24.00
N GLY A 347 -2.89 -18.13 -23.41
CA GLY A 347 -2.81 -16.84 -24.10
C GLY A 347 -1.47 -16.13 -23.93
N ALA A 348 -1.38 -14.90 -24.45
CA ALA A 348 -0.24 -14.02 -24.19
C ALA A 348 -0.29 -13.54 -22.74
N LEU A 349 0.68 -13.97 -21.92
CA LEU A 349 0.77 -13.60 -20.51
C LEU A 349 2.11 -12.94 -20.20
N MET A 350 2.05 -11.77 -19.56
CA MET A 350 3.20 -10.95 -19.18
C MET A 350 3.04 -10.41 -17.76
N PHE A 351 4.14 -10.41 -17.02
CA PHE A 351 4.28 -9.72 -15.75
C PHE A 351 5.44 -8.72 -15.84
N ILE A 352 5.15 -7.47 -15.47
CA ILE A 352 6.15 -6.40 -15.32
C ILE A 352 6.37 -6.23 -13.83
N ILE A 353 7.55 -6.63 -13.36
CA ILE A 353 7.80 -6.88 -11.94
C ILE A 353 8.76 -5.83 -11.42
N ILE A 354 8.33 -5.07 -10.41
CA ILE A 354 9.08 -3.95 -9.83
C ILE A 354 9.40 -4.31 -8.38
N ILE A 355 10.68 -4.57 -8.09
CA ILE A 355 11.14 -4.90 -6.74
C ILE A 355 12.45 -4.17 -6.42
N PRO A 356 12.81 -3.98 -5.13
CA PRO A 356 14.13 -3.53 -4.77
C PRO A 356 15.19 -4.49 -5.33
N ALA A 357 16.34 -3.94 -5.75
CA ALA A 357 17.45 -4.70 -6.32
C ALA A 357 18.26 -5.47 -5.24
N TRP A 358 17.58 -6.25 -4.40
CA TRP A 358 18.17 -7.08 -3.34
C TRP A 358 18.70 -8.39 -3.92
N LYS A 359 19.83 -8.30 -4.64
CA LYS A 359 20.41 -9.37 -5.48
C LYS A 359 20.72 -10.66 -4.73
N GLU A 360 20.90 -10.54 -3.43
CA GLU A 360 21.20 -11.62 -2.48
C GLU A 360 19.97 -12.46 -2.11
N THR A 361 18.76 -11.91 -2.24
CA THR A 361 17.52 -12.61 -1.89
C THR A 361 17.14 -13.68 -2.90
N GLU A 362 16.52 -14.76 -2.42
CA GLU A 362 16.09 -15.88 -3.27
C GLU A 362 15.06 -15.43 -4.33
N GLY A 363 14.08 -14.61 -3.92
CA GLY A 363 13.09 -14.07 -4.85
C GLY A 363 13.70 -13.26 -6.00
N TRP A 364 14.68 -12.40 -5.72
CA TRP A 364 15.37 -11.65 -6.78
C TRP A 364 16.16 -12.58 -7.71
N LYS A 365 16.90 -13.55 -7.16
CA LYS A 365 17.68 -14.52 -7.96
C LYS A 365 16.79 -15.35 -8.88
N LEU A 366 15.63 -15.80 -8.39
CA LEU A 366 14.64 -16.52 -9.19
C LEU A 366 14.10 -15.64 -10.33
N LEU A 367 13.78 -14.38 -10.04
CA LEU A 367 13.32 -13.41 -11.03
C LEU A 367 14.34 -13.21 -12.16
N HIS A 368 15.60 -12.99 -11.80
CA HIS A 368 16.67 -12.74 -12.75
C HIS A 368 17.03 -13.97 -13.61
N ALA A 369 17.09 -15.16 -13.00
CA ALA A 369 17.55 -16.39 -13.67
C ALA A 369 16.44 -17.15 -14.44
N SER A 370 15.19 -16.71 -14.34
CA SER A 370 14.06 -17.41 -14.97
C SER A 370 14.11 -17.35 -16.49
N ARG A 371 13.71 -18.46 -17.13
CA ARG A 371 13.51 -18.53 -18.60
C ARG A 371 12.47 -17.54 -19.12
N TYR A 372 11.58 -17.06 -18.26
CA TYR A 372 10.57 -16.08 -18.61
C TYR A 372 11.12 -14.65 -18.64
N ASN A 373 12.23 -14.38 -17.94
CA ASN A 373 12.86 -13.07 -17.95
C ASN A 373 13.47 -12.77 -19.33
N GLN A 374 12.78 -11.99 -20.14
CA GLN A 374 13.25 -11.67 -21.50
C GLN A 374 14.19 -10.47 -21.53
N GLN A 375 13.96 -9.53 -20.62
CA GLN A 375 14.74 -8.32 -20.41
C GLN A 375 14.58 -7.91 -18.95
N ASP A 376 15.57 -7.20 -18.43
CA ASP A 376 15.46 -6.50 -17.15
C ASP A 376 16.28 -5.20 -17.17
N MET A 377 15.97 -4.33 -16.23
CA MET A 377 16.75 -3.12 -16.01
C MET A 377 16.88 -2.81 -14.52
N ILE A 378 17.94 -2.08 -14.20
CA ILE A 378 18.12 -1.44 -12.89
C ILE A 378 17.87 0.06 -13.05
N VAL A 379 17.05 0.61 -12.17
CA VAL A 379 16.83 2.04 -11.99
C VAL A 379 17.52 2.46 -10.70
N ALA A 380 18.54 3.32 -10.79
CA ALA A 380 19.36 3.68 -9.64
C ALA A 380 18.58 4.52 -8.62
N GLN A 381 18.80 4.30 -7.33
CA GLN A 381 18.06 4.91 -6.22
C GLN A 381 17.83 6.41 -6.37
N LYS A 382 18.86 7.14 -6.79
CA LYS A 382 18.85 8.61 -6.86
C LYS A 382 18.08 9.16 -8.07
N ASP A 383 17.84 8.31 -9.06
CA ASP A 383 17.28 8.72 -10.33
C ASP A 383 15.76 8.52 -10.38
N HIS A 384 15.17 7.88 -9.36
CA HIS A 384 13.74 7.56 -9.39
C HIS A 384 12.98 7.77 -8.07
N GLY A 385 11.66 7.85 -8.20
CA GLY A 385 10.74 8.04 -7.10
C GLY A 385 9.46 7.24 -7.25
N TYR A 386 8.66 7.26 -6.19
CA TYR A 386 7.38 6.59 -6.07
C TYR A 386 6.33 7.52 -5.48
N CYS A 387 5.07 7.14 -5.59
CA CYS A 387 4.00 7.75 -4.79
C CYS A 387 4.19 7.38 -3.30
N GLU A 388 3.92 8.34 -2.41
CA GLU A 388 4.04 8.15 -0.97
C GLU A 388 3.08 7.07 -0.43
N GLY A 389 3.57 6.28 0.52
CA GLY A 389 2.69 5.46 1.36
C GLY A 389 1.78 6.36 2.19
N LYS A 390 0.52 5.97 2.37
CA LYS A 390 -0.52 6.83 2.95
C LYS A 390 -0.83 8.10 2.13
N GLN A 391 -0.64 8.09 0.80
CA GLN A 391 -0.98 9.21 -0.10
C GLN A 391 -2.44 9.70 0.04
N GLN A 392 -3.33 8.85 0.54
CA GLN A 392 -4.72 9.24 0.81
C GLN A 392 -4.88 10.23 1.96
N ILE A 393 -3.85 10.49 2.77
CA ILE A 393 -3.89 11.49 3.86
C ILE A 393 -2.70 12.44 3.88
N ARG A 394 -1.62 12.13 3.16
CA ARG A 394 -0.41 12.96 3.15
C ARG A 394 -0.58 14.15 2.22
N LYS A 395 0.08 15.26 2.59
CA LYS A 395 0.16 16.46 1.75
C LYS A 395 1.18 16.32 0.63
N THR A 396 2.26 15.58 0.89
CA THR A 396 3.26 15.21 -0.11
C THR A 396 2.83 13.95 -0.83
N ARG A 397 3.05 13.93 -2.12
CA ARG A 397 2.70 12.85 -3.02
C ARG A 397 3.89 11.99 -3.39
N TRP A 398 5.10 12.55 -3.42
CA TRP A 398 6.26 11.86 -3.96
C TRP A 398 7.33 11.56 -2.92
N ARG A 399 7.95 10.38 -3.06
CA ARG A 399 9.14 10.00 -2.31
C ARG A 399 10.24 9.51 -3.24
N ILE A 400 11.48 9.89 -2.94
CA ILE A 400 12.64 9.25 -3.55
C ILE A 400 12.73 7.79 -3.13
N ALA A 401 13.21 6.95 -4.04
CA ALA A 401 13.45 5.55 -3.76
C ALA A 401 14.47 5.35 -2.63
N SER A 402 14.28 4.28 -1.86
CA SER A 402 15.20 3.93 -0.76
C SER A 402 16.34 3.02 -1.21
N PHE A 403 16.17 2.34 -2.33
CA PHE A 403 17.15 1.45 -2.96
C PHE A 403 17.11 1.60 -4.48
N ASP A 404 18.09 1.01 -5.15
CA ASP A 404 17.96 0.67 -6.56
C ASP A 404 16.77 -0.26 -6.76
N THR A 405 16.10 -0.11 -7.89
CA THR A 405 14.94 -0.91 -8.25
C THR A 405 15.27 -1.77 -9.45
N SER A 406 14.93 -3.06 -9.39
CA SER A 406 14.92 -3.95 -10.54
C SER A 406 13.53 -3.97 -11.17
N VAL A 407 13.50 -3.84 -12.48
CA VAL A 407 12.31 -4.05 -13.31
C VAL A 407 12.56 -5.26 -14.19
N PHE A 408 11.82 -6.34 -13.97
CA PHE A 408 11.89 -7.57 -14.77
C PHE A 408 10.69 -7.66 -15.72
N PHE A 409 10.92 -8.14 -16.94
CA PHE A 409 9.87 -8.39 -17.92
C PHE A 409 9.73 -9.88 -18.16
N TRP A 410 8.82 -10.49 -17.40
CA TRP A 410 8.52 -11.92 -17.51
C TRP A 410 7.44 -12.17 -18.55
N GLN A 411 7.76 -12.93 -19.60
CA GLN A 411 6.86 -13.17 -20.73
C GLN A 411 6.88 -14.64 -21.15
N ASN A 412 5.72 -15.17 -21.54
CA ASN A 412 5.66 -16.38 -22.36
C ASN A 412 5.86 -16.04 -23.85
N ALA A 413 6.05 -17.06 -24.69
CA ALA A 413 6.35 -16.87 -26.12
C ALA A 413 5.26 -16.10 -26.89
N LYS A 414 4.00 -16.19 -26.48
CA LYS A 414 2.91 -15.41 -27.11
C LYS A 414 2.97 -13.94 -26.69
N ALA A 415 3.35 -13.66 -25.45
CA ALA A 415 3.53 -12.30 -24.95
C ALA A 415 4.75 -11.61 -25.56
N THR A 416 5.86 -12.31 -25.83
CA THR A 416 7.02 -11.69 -26.48
C THR A 416 6.69 -11.17 -27.89
N GLN A 417 5.81 -11.88 -28.61
CA GLN A 417 5.33 -11.44 -29.92
C GLN A 417 4.32 -10.28 -29.80
N LYS A 418 3.41 -10.35 -28.83
CA LYS A 418 2.35 -9.34 -28.65
C LYS A 418 2.86 -8.02 -28.07
N TRP A 419 3.79 -8.10 -27.13
CA TRP A 419 4.28 -7.00 -26.31
C TRP A 419 5.81 -7.02 -26.25
N PRO A 420 6.51 -6.85 -27.38
CA PRO A 420 7.97 -6.92 -27.40
C PRO A 420 8.58 -5.87 -26.47
N VAL A 421 9.51 -6.29 -25.61
CA VAL A 421 10.24 -5.37 -24.72
C VAL A 421 11.35 -4.68 -25.53
N THR A 422 10.99 -3.55 -26.14
CA THR A 422 11.92 -2.77 -26.96
C THR A 422 12.80 -1.87 -26.10
N LYS A 423 13.96 -1.46 -26.64
CA LYS A 423 14.81 -0.45 -26.01
C LYS A 423 14.03 0.86 -25.75
N ALA A 424 13.21 1.30 -26.71
CA ALA A 424 12.39 2.50 -26.55
C ALA A 424 11.42 2.39 -25.37
N ALA A 425 10.74 1.25 -25.21
CA ALA A 425 9.85 1.03 -24.07
C ALA A 425 10.61 1.07 -22.73
N MET A 426 11.84 0.54 -22.69
CA MET A 426 12.67 0.57 -21.49
C MET A 426 13.20 1.97 -21.15
N ASP A 427 13.60 2.73 -22.17
CA ASP A 427 14.11 4.10 -22.01
C ASP A 427 12.97 5.05 -21.57
N ASP A 428 11.78 4.94 -22.18
CA ASP A 428 10.59 5.67 -21.75
C ASP A 428 10.22 5.34 -20.29
N LEU A 429 10.31 4.06 -19.91
CA LEU A 429 10.00 3.66 -18.53
C LEU A 429 11.03 4.19 -17.54
N ARG A 430 12.33 4.18 -17.87
CA ARG A 430 13.36 4.82 -17.03
C ARG A 430 13.09 6.29 -16.81
N GLU A 431 12.73 7.01 -17.88
CA GLU A 431 12.42 8.43 -17.79
C GLU A 431 11.17 8.66 -16.92
N ALA A 432 10.13 7.84 -17.12
CA ALA A 432 8.91 7.90 -16.32
C ALA A 432 9.17 7.67 -14.82
N PHE A 433 10.16 6.87 -14.45
CA PHE A 433 10.53 6.63 -13.06
C PHE A 433 11.12 7.85 -12.35
N ARG A 434 11.52 8.91 -13.08
CA ARG A 434 12.20 10.09 -12.53
C ARG A 434 11.49 10.64 -11.29
N SER A 435 12.27 10.90 -10.24
CA SER A 435 11.72 11.42 -8.98
C SER A 435 11.20 12.84 -9.13
N LYS A 436 9.94 13.06 -8.75
CA LYS A 436 9.29 14.37 -8.68
C LYS A 436 9.36 15.03 -7.30
N GLN A 437 10.01 14.37 -6.34
CA GLN A 437 9.99 14.81 -4.94
C GLN A 437 10.65 16.19 -4.76
N ALA A 438 11.74 16.48 -5.47
CA ALA A 438 12.44 17.76 -5.32
C ALA A 438 11.54 18.93 -5.74
N GLU A 439 10.93 18.83 -6.93
CA GLU A 439 10.04 19.83 -7.51
C GLU A 439 8.78 20.05 -6.66
N GLU A 440 8.14 18.98 -6.17
CA GLU A 440 7.00 19.09 -5.27
C GLU A 440 7.37 19.80 -3.97
N ARG A 441 8.51 19.43 -3.38
CA ARG A 441 8.96 20.03 -2.12
C ARG A 441 9.26 21.51 -2.28
N GLU A 442 9.87 21.92 -3.38
CA GLU A 442 10.08 23.32 -3.71
C GLU A 442 8.75 24.07 -3.86
N THR A 443 7.81 23.51 -4.62
CA THR A 443 6.45 24.06 -4.83
C THR A 443 5.70 24.23 -3.51
N LEU A 444 5.85 23.28 -2.58
CA LEU A 444 5.22 23.33 -1.25
C LEU A 444 6.01 24.18 -0.23
N GLY A 445 7.13 24.81 -0.62
CA GLY A 445 8.00 25.54 0.29
C GLY A 445 8.68 24.66 1.37
N LEU A 446 8.71 23.34 1.15
CA LEU A 446 9.30 22.35 2.04
C LEU A 446 10.81 22.26 1.79
N ARG A 447 11.60 23.08 2.49
CA ARG A 447 13.07 23.11 2.30
C ARG A 447 13.72 21.72 2.42
N ASN A 448 14.73 21.47 1.59
CA ASN A 448 15.55 20.26 1.64
C ASN A 448 16.44 20.31 2.89
N SER A 449 16.26 19.36 3.80
CA SER A 449 16.91 19.23 5.13
C SER A 449 16.30 20.07 6.27
N GLY A 450 15.90 19.40 7.34
CA GLY A 450 15.15 19.93 8.48
C GLY A 450 15.90 20.90 9.40
N LYS A 451 16.38 22.03 8.89
CA LYS A 451 16.76 23.19 9.71
C LYS A 451 15.86 24.39 9.38
N ARG A 452 15.11 24.85 10.39
CA ARG A 452 14.42 26.16 10.34
C ARG A 452 15.47 27.24 10.14
N VAL A 453 15.28 28.12 9.16
CA VAL A 453 15.93 29.43 9.18
C VAL A 453 15.16 30.28 10.18
N ARG A 454 15.88 30.81 11.19
CA ARG A 454 15.40 31.96 11.95
C ARG A 454 15.03 33.03 10.93
N ALA A 455 13.76 33.44 10.91
CA ALA A 455 13.39 34.64 10.20
C ALA A 455 14.34 35.76 10.67
N MET A 456 15.07 36.35 9.72
CA MET A 456 15.75 37.62 9.94
C MET A 456 14.71 38.70 10.17
#